data_AF-A0A3B9J2X8-F1
#
_entry.id   AF-A0A3B9J2X8-F1
#
_cell.length_a   1.000
_cell.length_b   1.000
_cell.length_c   1.000
_cell.angle_alpha   90.00
_cell.angle_beta   90.00
_cell.angle_gamma   90.00
#
_symmetry.space_group_name_H-M   'P 1'
#
loop_
_entity.id
_entity.type
_entity.pdbx_description
1 polymer ?
#
loop_
_entity_poly.entity_id
_entity_poly.type
_entity_poly.pdbx_seq_one_letter_code
_entity_poly.pdbx_strand_id
1 'polypeptide(L)'
;MKKTLVGMLLLLITATSSCAVTQDPETEVSDPLTGPATKQLSQPATSAPTQKTPELERLEDIWDMAAARPGADIGQVFQLFRLKQSIGPRNLACYDETSGDVCEKIVEAINIVGLAEDQVTLLLDSLELPYRVVERDCELLMVTQEFIAGRVNLAVANGIVMGWASEGGRNFEESDSC
;
A
#
# COMPACT_ATOMS: atom_id res chain seq x y z
N MET A 1 -49.67 37.58 0.08
CA MET A 1 -49.85 37.93 1.52
C MET A 1 -49.30 36.79 2.37
N LYS A 2 -48.82 37.06 3.61
CA LYS A 2 -48.83 36.19 4.84
C LYS A 2 -48.73 34.63 4.63
N LYS A 3 -47.78 33.88 5.23
CA LYS A 3 -47.01 34.02 6.50
C LYS A 3 -45.63 33.33 6.44
N THR A 4 -44.83 33.52 7.50
CA THR A 4 -43.48 32.97 7.77
C THR A 4 -43.46 31.83 8.81
N LEU A 5 -42.45 30.96 8.73
CA LEU A 5 -41.78 30.23 9.82
C LEU A 5 -40.38 29.85 9.24
N VAL A 6 -39.20 30.23 9.73
CA VAL A 6 -38.63 30.36 11.09
C VAL A 6 -38.46 29.00 11.77
N GLY A 7 -37.21 28.55 11.91
CA GLY A 7 -36.84 27.24 12.44
C GLY A 7 -35.32 27.04 12.53
N MET A 8 -34.60 28.03 13.08
CA MET A 8 -33.14 27.95 13.30
C MET A 8 -32.86 27.43 14.72
N LEU A 9 -32.12 26.34 14.84
CA LEU A 9 -31.49 25.94 16.10
C LEU A 9 -30.13 25.30 15.81
N LEU A 10 -29.07 26.01 16.22
CA LEU A 10 -27.69 25.53 16.20
C LEU A 10 -27.26 25.28 17.64
N LEU A 11 -26.65 24.14 17.93
CA LEU A 11 -26.09 23.87 19.26
C LEU A 11 -24.86 22.96 19.13
N LEU A 12 -23.68 23.53 19.41
CA LEU A 12 -22.41 22.79 19.43
C LEU A 12 -22.32 21.98 20.72
N ILE A 13 -21.76 20.78 20.64
CA ILE A 13 -21.19 20.08 21.80
C ILE A 13 -19.78 19.63 21.42
N THR A 14 -18.79 20.36 21.93
CA THR A 14 -17.37 19.98 21.87
C THR A 14 -16.95 19.39 23.20
N ALA A 15 -16.53 18.12 23.22
CA ALA A 15 -15.89 17.52 24.38
C ALA A 15 -14.87 16.46 23.94
N THR A 16 -13.58 16.77 24.10
CA THR A 16 -12.50 15.78 24.04
C THR A 16 -12.51 14.92 25.29
N SER A 17 -12.29 13.61 25.15
CA SER A 17 -11.88 12.75 26.26
C SER A 17 -10.55 12.09 25.91
N SER A 18 -9.57 12.17 26.82
CA SER A 18 -8.19 11.74 26.60
C SER A 18 -7.83 10.53 27.46
N CYS A 19 -6.62 10.01 27.28
CA CYS A 19 -6.16 8.72 27.79
C CYS A 19 -6.33 8.51 29.30
N ALA A 20 -6.64 7.27 29.68
CA ALA A 20 -6.39 6.77 31.02
C ALA A 20 -4.90 6.41 31.19
N VAL A 21 -4.38 6.56 32.42
CA VAL A 21 -3.21 5.85 32.98
C VAL A 21 -3.46 5.71 34.49
N THR A 22 -2.98 4.62 35.09
CA THR A 22 -3.31 4.22 36.46
C THR A 22 -2.06 4.22 37.36
N GLN A 23 -2.13 4.97 38.46
CA GLN A 23 -1.45 4.84 39.76
C GLN A 23 -0.01 4.28 39.81
N ASP A 24 0.91 5.09 40.34
CA ASP A 24 2.18 4.64 40.93
C ASP A 24 1.98 3.72 42.14
N PRO A 25 3.02 2.96 42.52
CA PRO A 25 3.45 3.04 43.92
C PRO A 25 4.98 3.06 44.13
N GLU A 26 5.44 4.05 44.90
CA GLU A 26 6.55 3.88 45.85
C GLU A 26 6.03 3.09 47.08
N THR A 27 6.80 2.45 47.96
CA THR A 27 8.28 2.43 48.20
C THR A 27 8.67 0.96 48.57
N GLU A 28 9.77 0.54 49.22
CA GLU A 28 10.80 1.20 50.04
C GLU A 28 12.19 0.51 49.92
N VAL A 29 12.98 0.45 50.99
CA VAL A 29 14.43 0.18 51.00
C VAL A 29 14.80 -1.11 51.76
N SER A 30 15.86 -1.80 51.32
CA SER A 30 16.78 -2.55 52.19
C SER A 30 18.12 -2.80 51.48
N ASP A 31 19.22 -2.87 52.24
CA ASP A 31 20.59 -2.55 51.77
C ASP A 31 21.52 -3.81 51.70
N PRO A 32 22.88 -3.77 51.66
CA PRO A 32 23.62 -4.33 50.52
C PRO A 32 24.58 -5.50 50.87
N LEU A 33 25.15 -6.20 49.87
CA LEU A 33 26.54 -6.75 49.94
C LEU A 33 27.12 -7.30 48.60
N THR A 34 28.34 -6.88 48.25
CA THR A 34 29.45 -7.62 47.59
C THR A 34 29.31 -8.32 46.21
N GLY A 35 29.57 -7.56 45.13
CA GLY A 35 30.50 -7.94 44.03
C GLY A 35 30.09 -8.97 42.94
N PRO A 36 30.95 -9.27 41.94
CA PRO A 36 32.25 -8.65 41.59
C PRO A 36 32.18 -7.75 40.34
N ALA A 37 33.25 -7.01 40.03
CA ALA A 37 33.30 -6.09 38.88
C ALA A 37 33.71 -6.78 37.55
N THR A 38 32.74 -7.10 36.70
CA THR A 38 33.00 -7.60 35.33
C THR A 38 33.46 -6.45 34.42
N LYS A 39 34.77 -6.35 34.19
CA LYS A 39 35.33 -5.50 33.10
C LYS A 39 35.01 -6.11 31.74
N GLN A 40 33.88 -5.76 31.14
CA GLN A 40 33.57 -6.13 29.76
C GLN A 40 33.95 -4.99 28.81
N LEU A 41 35.22 -5.00 28.39
CA LEU A 41 35.77 -4.10 27.37
C LEU A 41 35.60 -4.74 25.99
N SER A 42 35.25 -3.93 24.98
CA SER A 42 35.07 -4.32 23.57
C SER A 42 33.85 -5.23 23.31
N GLN A 43 33.13 -5.12 22.19
CA GLN A 43 33.49 -4.52 20.89
C GLN A 43 32.42 -3.55 20.39
N PRO A 44 32.76 -2.58 19.51
CA PRO A 44 31.77 -2.03 18.60
C PRO A 44 31.31 -3.15 17.65
N ALA A 45 30.00 -3.27 17.44
CA ALA A 45 29.47 -4.18 16.43
C ALA A 45 29.74 -3.60 15.03
N THR A 46 30.91 -3.93 14.46
CA THR A 46 31.19 -3.68 13.04
C THR A 46 30.26 -4.57 12.22
N SER A 47 29.09 -4.05 11.88
CA SER A 47 28.21 -4.66 10.89
C SER A 47 28.97 -4.73 9.57
N ALA A 48 29.35 -5.95 9.16
CA ALA A 48 29.78 -6.18 7.79
C ALA A 48 28.67 -5.70 6.85
N PRO A 49 28.99 -5.06 5.71
CA PRO A 49 27.96 -4.62 4.78
C PRO A 49 27.21 -5.83 4.24
N THR A 50 25.95 -5.98 4.66
CA THR A 50 25.04 -6.99 4.09
C THR A 50 24.90 -6.71 2.61
N GLN A 51 25.50 -7.57 1.77
CA GLN A 51 25.34 -7.48 0.33
C GLN A 51 23.86 -7.73 0.00
N LYS A 52 23.25 -6.84 -0.81
CA LYS A 52 21.88 -7.02 -1.28
C LYS A 52 21.81 -8.29 -2.14
N THR A 53 20.64 -8.92 -2.18
CA THR A 53 20.39 -9.98 -3.17
C THR A 53 20.19 -9.35 -4.56
N PRO A 54 20.61 -10.01 -5.66
CA PRO A 54 20.37 -9.48 -7.01
C PRO A 54 18.89 -9.26 -7.35
N GLU A 55 18.01 -9.98 -6.67
CA GLU A 55 16.55 -9.82 -6.73
C GLU A 55 16.08 -8.49 -6.09
N LEU A 56 16.63 -8.14 -4.92
CA LEU A 56 16.34 -6.86 -4.27
C LEU A 56 16.93 -5.69 -5.05
N GLU A 57 18.16 -5.84 -5.57
CA GLU A 57 18.82 -4.83 -6.41
C GLU A 57 18.01 -4.55 -7.68
N ARG A 58 17.55 -5.60 -8.39
CA ARG A 58 16.63 -5.46 -9.54
C ARG A 58 15.29 -4.81 -9.16
N LEU A 59 14.72 -5.12 -8.00
CA LEU A 59 13.47 -4.52 -7.55
C LEU A 59 13.64 -3.03 -7.23
N GLU A 60 14.76 -2.63 -6.62
CA GLU A 60 15.12 -1.24 -6.38
C GLU A 60 15.31 -0.47 -7.70
N ASP A 61 16.04 -1.03 -8.68
CA ASP A 61 16.21 -0.45 -10.02
C ASP A 61 14.86 -0.19 -10.72
N ILE A 62 13.92 -1.14 -10.59
CA ILE A 62 12.57 -1.03 -11.17
C ILE A 62 11.74 0.03 -10.44
N TRP A 63 11.88 0.16 -9.12
CA TRP A 63 11.21 1.22 -8.36
C TRP A 63 11.75 2.62 -8.68
N ASP A 64 13.06 2.78 -8.79
CA ASP A 64 13.68 4.06 -9.20
C ASP A 64 13.30 4.43 -10.64
N MET A 65 13.23 3.45 -11.54
CA MET A 65 12.73 3.63 -12.91
C MET A 65 11.26 4.05 -12.95
N ALA A 66 10.39 3.41 -12.15
CA ALA A 66 8.99 3.79 -12.03
C ALA A 66 8.82 5.19 -11.43
N ALA A 67 9.61 5.52 -10.40
CA ALA A 67 9.63 6.83 -9.73
C ALA A 67 10.03 7.99 -10.65
N ALA A 68 10.85 7.72 -11.67
CA ALA A 68 11.29 8.72 -12.64
C ALA A 68 10.25 9.04 -13.73
N ARG A 69 9.12 8.32 -13.79
CA ARG A 69 8.15 8.45 -14.90
C ARG A 69 7.10 9.55 -14.66
N PRO A 70 6.76 10.37 -15.67
CA PRO A 70 5.67 11.32 -15.57
C PRO A 70 4.35 10.65 -15.15
N GLY A 71 3.62 11.28 -14.23
CA GLY A 71 2.34 10.79 -13.72
C GLY A 71 2.42 9.82 -12.54
N ALA A 72 3.59 9.27 -12.20
CA ALA A 72 3.74 8.46 -11.00
C ALA A 72 3.83 9.33 -9.73
N ASP A 73 3.13 8.94 -8.66
CA ASP A 73 3.27 9.49 -7.30
C ASP A 73 3.58 8.35 -6.31
N ILE A 74 4.86 8.00 -6.23
CA ILE A 74 5.40 7.00 -5.29
C ILE A 74 5.12 7.38 -3.83
N GLY A 75 4.99 8.68 -3.53
CA GLY A 75 4.59 9.18 -2.21
C GLY A 75 3.15 8.77 -1.87
N GLN A 76 2.24 8.81 -2.84
CA GLN A 76 0.87 8.31 -2.73
C GLN A 76 0.83 6.78 -2.70
N VAL A 77 1.61 6.07 -3.53
CA VAL A 77 1.71 4.60 -3.53
C VAL A 77 2.02 4.07 -2.12
N PHE A 78 3.05 4.60 -1.44
CA PHE A 78 3.39 4.16 -0.08
C PHE A 78 2.39 4.58 1.01
N GLN A 79 1.53 5.57 0.75
CA GLN A 79 0.41 5.89 1.65
C GLN A 79 -0.74 4.89 1.46
N LEU A 80 -1.10 4.62 0.21
CA LEU A 80 -2.16 3.66 -0.15
C LEU A 80 -1.80 2.22 0.21
N PHE A 81 -0.53 1.81 0.07
CA PHE A 81 -0.09 0.48 0.50
C PHE A 81 -0.22 0.28 2.02
N ARG A 82 0.08 1.31 2.83
CA ARG A 82 -0.19 1.28 4.28
C ARG A 82 -1.69 1.21 4.59
N LEU A 83 -2.53 1.88 3.79
CA LEU A 83 -3.98 1.77 3.89
C LEU A 83 -4.46 0.35 3.57
N LYS A 84 -4.00 -0.27 2.47
CA LYS A 84 -4.25 -1.69 2.13
C LYS A 84 -3.90 -2.61 3.30
N GLN A 85 -2.71 -2.43 3.90
CA GLN A 85 -2.26 -3.21 5.06
C GLN A 85 -3.10 -3.01 6.33
N SER A 86 -3.90 -1.93 6.41
CA SER A 86 -4.83 -1.68 7.53
C SER A 86 -6.25 -2.19 7.29
N ILE A 87 -6.65 -2.38 6.03
CA ILE A 87 -8.01 -2.84 5.65
C ILE A 87 -8.20 -4.34 5.93
N GLY A 88 -7.16 -5.16 5.74
CA GLY A 88 -7.29 -6.60 5.99
C GLY A 88 -6.01 -7.41 5.78
N PRO A 89 -6.11 -8.75 5.86
CA PRO A 89 -5.00 -9.66 5.54
C PRO A 89 -4.47 -9.45 4.12
N ARG A 90 -3.16 -9.68 3.93
CA ARG A 90 -2.37 -9.42 2.70
C ARG A 90 -3.07 -9.80 1.38
N ASN A 91 -3.82 -10.92 1.40
CA ASN A 91 -4.45 -11.55 0.23
C ASN A 91 -5.99 -11.32 0.14
N LEU A 92 -6.56 -10.46 0.98
CA LEU A 92 -7.96 -10.05 0.89
C LEU A 92 -8.11 -8.75 0.10
N ALA A 93 -9.32 -8.49 -0.39
CA ALA A 93 -9.61 -7.43 -1.34
C ALA A 93 -9.12 -6.05 -0.88
N CYS A 94 -8.62 -5.26 -1.82
CA CYS A 94 -8.30 -3.84 -1.61
C CYS A 94 -9.54 -2.94 -1.44
N TYR A 95 -10.69 -3.48 -1.08
CA TYR A 95 -11.96 -2.78 -1.08
C TYR A 95 -12.58 -2.74 0.31
N ASP A 96 -12.89 -1.54 0.79
CA ASP A 96 -13.83 -1.31 1.88
C ASP A 96 -14.77 -0.14 1.54
N GLU A 97 -15.94 -0.06 2.20
CA GLU A 97 -16.99 0.92 1.90
C GLU A 97 -16.55 2.39 2.11
N THR A 98 -15.51 2.62 2.90
CA THR A 98 -14.94 3.94 3.23
C THR A 98 -13.83 4.35 2.27
N SER A 99 -12.90 3.45 1.97
CA SER A 99 -11.75 3.74 1.09
C SER A 99 -12.07 3.56 -0.39
N GLY A 100 -13.09 2.78 -0.73
CA GLY A 100 -13.29 2.25 -2.09
C GLY A 100 -12.19 1.26 -2.48
N ASP A 101 -11.95 1.09 -3.77
CA ASP A 101 -10.81 0.29 -4.25
C ASP A 101 -9.49 1.05 -4.04
N VAL A 102 -8.59 0.44 -3.28
CA VAL A 102 -7.24 0.93 -2.97
C VAL A 102 -6.19 0.31 -3.91
N CYS A 103 -6.46 -0.85 -4.51
CA CYS A 103 -5.58 -1.48 -5.51
C CYS A 103 -5.62 -0.65 -6.78
N GLU A 104 -6.83 -0.28 -7.24
CA GLU A 104 -7.07 0.66 -8.35
C GLU A 104 -6.20 1.92 -8.20
N LYS A 105 -6.31 2.60 -7.04
CA LYS A 105 -5.56 3.83 -6.74
C LYS A 105 -4.05 3.63 -6.62
N ILE A 106 -3.61 2.45 -6.18
CA ILE A 106 -2.17 2.10 -6.16
C ILE A 106 -1.65 2.00 -7.60
N VAL A 107 -2.40 1.36 -8.50
CA VAL A 107 -1.99 1.23 -9.91
C VAL A 107 -2.03 2.56 -10.64
N GLU A 108 -3.07 3.37 -10.42
CA GLU A 108 -3.14 4.77 -10.89
C GLU A 108 -1.88 5.56 -10.49
N ALA A 109 -1.48 5.48 -9.21
CA ALA A 109 -0.32 6.19 -8.67
C ALA A 109 1.05 5.63 -9.12
N ILE A 110 1.12 4.42 -9.68
CA ILE A 110 2.34 3.88 -10.34
C ILE A 110 2.36 4.26 -11.83
N ASN A 111 1.20 4.52 -12.44
CA ASN A 111 1.02 4.77 -13.87
C ASN A 111 1.63 3.63 -14.74
N ILE A 112 1.19 2.38 -14.54
CA ILE A 112 1.87 1.18 -15.10
C ILE A 112 1.88 1.08 -16.64
N VAL A 113 1.01 1.82 -17.34
CA VAL A 113 0.89 1.74 -18.81
C VAL A 113 2.20 2.14 -19.49
N GLY A 114 2.66 1.34 -20.44
CA GLY A 114 3.93 1.53 -21.15
C GLY A 114 5.17 0.97 -20.43
N LEU A 115 5.01 0.27 -19.31
CA LEU A 115 6.07 -0.54 -18.69
C LEU A 115 6.10 -1.97 -19.25
N ALA A 116 7.23 -2.67 -19.12
CA ALA A 116 7.33 -4.07 -19.51
C ALA A 116 6.57 -4.99 -18.53
N GLU A 117 6.01 -6.09 -19.04
CA GLU A 117 5.22 -7.06 -18.26
C GLU A 117 6.00 -7.55 -17.03
N ASP A 118 7.29 -7.89 -17.19
CA ASP A 118 8.16 -8.40 -16.13
C ASP A 118 8.52 -7.34 -15.06
N GLN A 119 8.46 -6.06 -15.40
CA GLN A 119 8.64 -4.95 -14.47
C GLN A 119 7.35 -4.71 -13.67
N VAL A 120 6.20 -4.75 -14.35
CA VAL A 120 4.89 -4.55 -13.71
C VAL A 120 4.56 -5.69 -12.76
N THR A 121 4.83 -6.95 -13.11
CA THR A 121 4.63 -8.08 -12.19
C THR A 121 5.44 -7.88 -10.91
N LEU A 122 6.73 -7.53 -11.01
CA LEU A 122 7.59 -7.30 -9.84
C LEU A 122 7.12 -6.13 -8.97
N LEU A 123 6.62 -5.04 -9.57
CA LEU A 123 6.02 -3.92 -8.83
C LEU A 123 4.76 -4.38 -8.07
N LEU A 124 3.82 -5.05 -8.75
CA LEU A 124 2.55 -5.49 -8.16
C LEU A 124 2.76 -6.57 -7.07
N ASP A 125 3.65 -7.54 -7.30
CA ASP A 125 4.04 -8.54 -6.31
C ASP A 125 4.68 -7.89 -5.06
N SER A 126 5.53 -6.87 -5.22
CA SER A 126 6.15 -6.15 -4.09
C SER A 126 5.16 -5.35 -3.23
N LEU A 127 3.96 -5.08 -3.75
CA LEU A 127 2.84 -4.41 -3.07
C LEU A 127 1.73 -5.39 -2.66
N GLU A 128 1.94 -6.69 -2.87
CA GLU A 128 0.97 -7.76 -2.61
C GLU A 128 -0.38 -7.52 -3.35
N LEU A 129 -0.33 -6.92 -4.55
CA LEU A 129 -1.49 -6.65 -5.38
C LEU A 129 -1.87 -7.91 -6.18
N PRO A 130 -3.11 -8.43 -6.09
CA PRO A 130 -3.54 -9.53 -6.95
C PRO A 130 -3.65 -9.03 -8.40
N TYR A 131 -3.07 -9.78 -9.36
CA TYR A 131 -3.15 -9.45 -10.78
C TYR A 131 -3.34 -10.69 -11.67
N ARG A 132 -3.71 -10.47 -12.94
CA ARG A 132 -3.63 -11.44 -14.03
C ARG A 132 -3.59 -10.73 -15.39
N VAL A 133 -3.00 -11.37 -16.40
CA VAL A 133 -3.16 -10.92 -17.79
C VAL A 133 -4.49 -11.48 -18.33
N VAL A 134 -5.33 -10.62 -18.89
CA VAL A 134 -6.62 -10.98 -19.51
C VAL A 134 -6.63 -10.83 -21.02
N GLU A 135 -5.67 -10.09 -21.57
CA GLU A 135 -5.49 -9.90 -23.01
C GLU A 135 -4.00 -9.92 -23.34
N ARG A 136 -3.61 -10.63 -24.40
CA ARG A 136 -2.24 -10.61 -24.92
C ARG A 136 -2.26 -10.46 -26.44
N ASP A 137 -1.48 -9.50 -26.94
CA ASP A 137 -1.28 -9.25 -28.37
C ASP A 137 -2.61 -9.13 -29.15
N CYS A 138 -3.56 -8.37 -28.58
CA CYS A 138 -4.93 -8.16 -29.07
C CYS A 138 -5.87 -9.38 -29.01
N GLU A 139 -5.45 -10.48 -28.38
CA GLU A 139 -6.28 -11.67 -28.14
C GLU A 139 -6.69 -11.80 -26.67
N LEU A 140 -8.01 -11.85 -26.41
CA LEU A 140 -8.58 -12.09 -25.09
C LEU A 140 -8.25 -13.52 -24.61
N LEU A 141 -7.70 -13.62 -23.40
CA LEU A 141 -7.28 -14.87 -22.79
C LEU A 141 -8.43 -15.52 -22.01
N MET A 142 -8.53 -16.85 -22.14
CA MET A 142 -9.47 -17.65 -21.34
C MET A 142 -9.03 -17.72 -19.88
N VAL A 143 -9.53 -16.78 -19.07
CA VAL A 143 -9.32 -16.73 -17.61
C VAL A 143 -10.49 -17.34 -16.84
N THR A 144 -10.27 -17.69 -15.58
CA THR A 144 -11.26 -18.28 -14.68
C THR A 144 -12.24 -17.25 -14.12
N GLN A 145 -13.46 -17.68 -13.78
CA GLN A 145 -14.60 -16.79 -13.50
C GLN A 145 -14.77 -16.39 -12.02
N GLU A 146 -13.83 -16.74 -11.13
CA GLU A 146 -13.82 -16.18 -9.77
C GLU A 146 -13.59 -14.67 -9.81
N PHE A 147 -14.25 -13.95 -8.91
CA PHE A 147 -14.11 -12.51 -8.73
C PHE A 147 -13.19 -12.23 -7.53
N ILE A 148 -12.20 -11.35 -7.72
CA ILE A 148 -11.32 -10.90 -6.63
C ILE A 148 -11.33 -9.36 -6.66
N ALA A 149 -12.09 -8.75 -5.75
CA ALA A 149 -12.20 -7.28 -5.70
C ALA A 149 -10.81 -6.63 -5.51
N GLY A 150 -10.48 -5.66 -6.36
CA GLY A 150 -9.15 -5.05 -6.42
C GLY A 150 -8.13 -5.79 -7.30
N ARG A 151 -8.51 -6.89 -7.99
CA ARG A 151 -7.57 -7.58 -8.88
C ARG A 151 -7.32 -6.78 -10.15
N VAL A 152 -6.04 -6.54 -10.43
CA VAL A 152 -5.55 -5.87 -11.62
C VAL A 152 -5.59 -6.82 -12.81
N ASN A 153 -6.52 -6.58 -13.75
CA ASN A 153 -6.55 -7.25 -15.04
C ASN A 153 -5.70 -6.43 -16.02
N LEU A 154 -4.65 -7.05 -16.57
CA LEU A 154 -3.69 -6.42 -17.49
C LEU A 154 -3.98 -6.80 -18.94
N ALA A 155 -3.89 -5.82 -19.84
CA ALA A 155 -3.77 -6.01 -21.28
C ALA A 155 -2.31 -5.77 -21.71
N VAL A 156 -1.71 -6.72 -22.42
CA VAL A 156 -0.27 -6.70 -22.77
C VAL A 156 -0.09 -6.88 -24.28
N ALA A 157 0.76 -6.08 -24.92
CA ALA A 157 1.17 -6.28 -26.31
C ALA A 157 2.69 -6.18 -26.44
N ASN A 158 3.32 -7.10 -27.17
CA ASN A 158 4.77 -7.19 -27.36
C ASN A 158 5.58 -7.19 -26.04
N GLY A 159 4.99 -7.69 -24.95
CA GLY A 159 5.57 -7.67 -23.60
C GLY A 159 5.50 -6.33 -22.88
N ILE A 160 4.73 -5.36 -23.37
CA ILE A 160 4.46 -4.06 -22.74
C ILE A 160 3.01 -4.01 -22.26
N VAL A 161 2.75 -3.49 -21.06
CA VAL A 161 1.38 -3.25 -20.57
C VAL A 161 0.76 -2.09 -21.33
N MET A 162 -0.31 -2.35 -22.07
CA MET A 162 -1.01 -1.36 -22.90
C MET A 162 -2.15 -0.68 -22.15
N GLY A 163 -2.85 -1.44 -21.30
CA GLY A 163 -3.99 -0.96 -20.52
C GLY A 163 -4.28 -1.89 -19.35
N TRP A 164 -5.17 -1.47 -18.45
CA TRP A 164 -5.53 -2.24 -17.25
C TRP A 164 -6.91 -1.85 -16.71
N ALA A 165 -7.49 -2.72 -15.88
CA ALA A 165 -8.70 -2.44 -15.12
C ALA A 165 -8.71 -3.17 -13.78
N SER A 166 -9.32 -2.59 -12.74
CA SER A 166 -9.50 -3.27 -11.45
C SER A 166 -10.86 -3.98 -11.36
N GLU A 167 -10.88 -5.20 -10.83
CA GLU A 167 -12.13 -5.94 -10.60
C GLU A 167 -12.98 -5.30 -9.50
N GLY A 168 -14.13 -4.75 -9.91
CA GLY A 168 -15.00 -3.98 -9.02
C GLY A 168 -14.56 -2.52 -8.83
N GLY A 169 -13.47 -2.10 -9.49
CA GLY A 169 -13.06 -0.71 -9.61
C GLY A 169 -14.05 0.13 -10.42
N ARG A 170 -13.77 1.43 -10.53
CA ARG A 170 -14.67 2.41 -11.16
C ARG A 170 -14.17 2.93 -12.50
N ASN A 171 -12.87 2.86 -12.72
CA ASN A 171 -12.17 3.26 -13.91
C ASN A 171 -11.81 2.00 -14.70
N PHE A 172 -12.20 1.98 -15.97
CA PHE A 172 -11.72 1.02 -16.95
C PHE A 172 -10.83 1.84 -17.89
N GLU A 173 -9.51 1.71 -17.78
CA GLU A 173 -8.57 2.48 -18.61
C GLU A 173 -8.44 1.78 -19.97
N GLU A 174 -9.53 1.84 -20.73
CA GLU A 174 -9.62 1.39 -22.13
C GLU A 174 -8.85 2.38 -23.00
N SER A 175 -7.56 2.15 -23.13
CA SER A 175 -6.75 2.72 -24.20
C SER A 175 -7.21 2.14 -25.54
N ASP A 176 -7.59 2.98 -26.50
CA ASP A 176 -7.76 2.62 -27.92
C ASP A 176 -6.40 2.20 -28.54
N SER A 177 -5.82 1.10 -28.08
CA SER A 177 -4.49 0.63 -28.53
C SER A 177 -4.34 -0.90 -28.42
N CYS A 178 -5.10 -1.60 -29.25
CA CYS A 178 -4.47 -2.19 -30.43
C CYS A 178 -4.83 -1.35 -31.66
#